data_AF-A0A9X5C4D8-F1
#
_entry.id   AF-A0A9X5C4D8-F1
#
_cell.length_a   1.000
_cell.length_b   1.000
_cell.length_c   1.000
_cell.angle_alpha   90.00
_cell.angle_beta   90.00
_cell.angle_gamma   90.00
#
_symmetry.space_group_name_H-M   'P 1'
#
loop_
_entity.id
_entity.type
_entity.pdbx_description
1 polymer ?
#
loop_
_entity_poly.entity_id
_entity_poly.type
_entity_poly.pdbx_seq_one_letter_code
_entity_poly.pdbx_strand_id
1 'polypeptide(L)'
;MREIKKIKEKVDELENVLKDRDLFKGMVIQKELLYMIDKLSIKNEDEVDENLFLLWKRGVSRQVNYIYDRNPKYIFVKDITYFSTMGCRTANGWDINGFEQLKDGRGNICPVTIIMPTLAIETKEKIINDLGVNYDEKYLIGNFIKLLDKKIHEAKDMLLERFEWICSQSADSAKFMYENGVMEGYDGKDIRSALKHGTLAIGQLGLAETLQILIKCDHTTEKGMELAKQIEQLFKDRCNEFKKQYKLNFGVYYTPAENLCFTAMKKFQENYGEIPNISDKKYFTNSIHVPVWINMTPTQKIDIESQLTGYSSAGCITYVELEGSVKNNLDALESIVNYAMDKDVPYFAINVPNDMCTNCGYCDDINMECPMCGCNEIRRLRRVTGYLTGDYKSAFNSGKQQEVEMRVKHQKF
;
A
#
# COMPACT_ATOMS: atom_id res chain seq x y z
N MET A 1 9.43 -22.47 -20.36
CA MET A 1 10.87 -22.79 -20.38
C MET A 1 11.72 -21.82 -21.22
N ARG A 2 11.42 -21.55 -22.50
CA ARG A 2 12.20 -20.59 -23.31
C ARG A 2 12.11 -19.12 -22.87
N GLU A 3 11.01 -18.68 -22.25
CA GLU A 3 10.82 -17.28 -21.83
C GLU A 3 11.43 -16.97 -20.47
N ILE A 4 11.37 -17.89 -19.51
CA ILE A 4 12.05 -17.74 -18.19
C ILE A 4 13.56 -17.59 -18.38
N LYS A 5 14.14 -18.35 -19.32
CA LYS A 5 15.57 -18.23 -19.67
C LYS A 5 15.94 -16.85 -20.23
N LYS A 6 15.04 -16.22 -21.01
CA LYS A 6 15.23 -14.87 -21.54
C LYS A 6 15.10 -13.78 -20.48
N ILE A 7 14.22 -13.97 -19.50
CA ILE A 7 14.10 -13.06 -18.35
C ILE A 7 15.36 -13.14 -17.50
N LYS A 8 15.85 -14.35 -17.22
CA LYS A 8 17.09 -14.58 -16.48
C LYS A 8 18.31 -13.97 -17.18
N GLU A 9 18.46 -14.20 -18.49
CA GLU A 9 19.52 -13.59 -19.30
C GLU A 9 19.47 -12.04 -19.24
N LYS A 10 18.27 -11.44 -19.24
CA LYS A 10 18.10 -9.97 -19.11
C LYS A 10 18.38 -9.45 -17.70
N VAL A 11 18.01 -10.20 -16.66
CA VAL A 11 18.31 -9.84 -15.25
C VAL A 11 19.82 -9.90 -15.03
N ASP A 12 20.48 -10.96 -15.48
CA ASP A 12 21.93 -11.11 -15.41
C ASP A 12 22.67 -10.02 -16.21
N GLU A 13 22.15 -9.66 -17.39
CA GLU A 13 22.67 -8.56 -18.21
C GLU A 13 22.52 -7.19 -17.51
N LEU A 14 21.36 -6.94 -16.88
CA LEU A 14 21.12 -5.74 -16.08
C LEU A 14 22.00 -5.67 -14.83
N GLU A 15 22.22 -6.80 -14.15
CA GLU A 15 23.11 -6.88 -12.98
C GLU A 15 24.56 -6.61 -13.36
N ASN A 16 25.01 -7.12 -14.51
CA ASN A 16 26.37 -6.85 -14.99
C ASN A 16 26.57 -5.39 -15.40
N VAL A 17 25.58 -4.76 -16.04
CA VAL A 17 25.61 -3.32 -16.35
C VAL A 17 25.65 -2.45 -15.09
N LEU A 18 25.07 -2.92 -13.97
CA LEU A 18 25.06 -2.21 -12.69
C LEU A 18 26.37 -2.39 -11.90
N LYS A 19 27.07 -3.52 -12.07
CA LYS A 19 28.39 -3.75 -11.46
C LYS A 19 29.47 -2.84 -12.05
N ASP A 20 29.37 -2.49 -13.32
CA ASP A 20 30.34 -1.63 -14.01
C ASP A 20 30.21 -0.12 -13.70
N ARG A 21 29.22 0.29 -12.91
CA ARG A 21 29.04 1.69 -12.52
C ARG A 21 29.27 1.86 -11.02
N ASP A 22 30.48 2.33 -10.69
CA ASP A 22 30.92 2.83 -9.37
C ASP A 22 30.06 3.99 -8.78
N LEU A 23 28.87 4.25 -9.33
CA LEU A 23 27.97 5.37 -9.06
C LEU A 23 27.04 5.19 -7.84
N PHE A 24 27.05 4.05 -7.17
CA PHE A 24 26.10 3.75 -6.07
C PHE A 24 26.73 3.43 -4.72
N LYS A 25 28.02 3.74 -4.50
CA LYS A 25 28.64 3.64 -3.16
C LYS A 25 28.03 4.68 -2.22
N GLY A 26 27.05 4.26 -1.42
CA GLY A 26 26.50 5.05 -0.30
C GLY A 26 24.98 5.30 -0.33
N MET A 27 24.26 4.88 -1.38
CA MET A 27 22.81 4.91 -1.40
C MET A 27 22.25 3.52 -1.07
N VAL A 28 21.63 3.37 0.09
CA VAL A 28 20.74 2.22 0.36
C VAL A 28 19.44 2.46 -0.41
N ILE A 29 19.46 2.28 -1.72
CA ILE A 29 18.25 1.95 -2.49
C ILE A 29 18.34 0.45 -2.71
N GLN A 30 17.74 -0.32 -1.80
CA GLN A 30 17.46 -1.72 -2.09
C GLN A 30 16.42 -1.70 -3.23
N LYS A 31 16.79 -2.13 -4.43
CA LYS A 31 15.83 -2.27 -5.53
C LYS A 31 14.75 -3.25 -5.07
N GLU A 32 13.50 -2.84 -5.09
CA GLU A 32 12.39 -3.76 -4.90
C GLU A 32 12.35 -4.72 -6.09
N LEU A 33 12.57 -6.01 -5.86
CA LEU A 33 12.23 -7.02 -6.84
C LEU A 33 10.75 -7.36 -6.68
N LEU A 34 9.97 -6.91 -7.65
CA LEU A 34 8.54 -7.17 -7.75
C LEU A 34 8.33 -8.30 -8.76
N TYR A 35 7.87 -9.44 -8.27
CA TYR A 35 7.59 -10.59 -9.12
C TYR A 35 6.11 -10.57 -9.53
N MET A 36 5.86 -10.52 -10.84
CA MET A 36 4.52 -10.69 -11.41
C MET A 36 4.22 -12.19 -11.53
N ILE A 37 3.20 -12.68 -10.83
CA ILE A 37 2.82 -14.09 -10.87
C ILE A 37 1.44 -14.26 -11.53
N ASP A 38 1.36 -15.20 -12.47
CA ASP A 38 0.12 -15.75 -13.02
C ASP A 38 -0.06 -17.19 -12.49
N LYS A 39 -1.29 -17.72 -12.48
CA LYS A 39 -1.64 -19.06 -11.94
C LYS A 39 -0.88 -20.22 -12.61
N LEU A 40 -0.11 -19.94 -13.67
CA LEU A 40 0.64 -20.90 -14.49
C LEU A 40 2.17 -20.76 -14.34
N SER A 41 2.67 -19.82 -13.54
CA SER A 41 4.07 -19.37 -13.57
C SER A 41 5.00 -20.03 -12.54
N ILE A 42 4.47 -20.59 -11.44
CA ILE A 42 5.30 -21.16 -10.37
C ILE A 42 5.60 -22.62 -10.74
N LYS A 43 6.80 -22.89 -11.27
CA LYS A 43 7.26 -24.25 -11.59
C LYS A 43 8.75 -24.51 -11.28
N ASN A 44 9.47 -23.55 -10.71
CA ASN A 44 10.88 -23.71 -10.40
C ASN A 44 11.13 -23.47 -8.90
N GLU A 45 11.59 -24.52 -8.22
CA GLU A 45 11.93 -24.54 -6.78
C GLU A 45 13.23 -23.78 -6.46
N ASP A 46 14.05 -23.46 -7.46
CA ASP A 46 15.43 -22.97 -7.27
C ASP A 46 15.60 -21.43 -7.14
N GLU A 47 14.52 -20.63 -7.21
CA GLU A 47 14.62 -19.14 -7.31
C GLU A 47 13.59 -18.37 -6.45
N VAL A 48 13.27 -18.85 -5.25
CA VAL A 48 12.38 -18.10 -4.34
C VAL A 48 13.21 -17.21 -3.40
N ASP A 49 13.24 -15.90 -3.66
CA ASP A 49 13.82 -14.90 -2.76
C ASP A 49 12.92 -14.71 -1.52
N GLU A 50 13.49 -14.81 -0.33
CA GLU A 50 12.81 -14.61 0.95
C GLU A 50 12.15 -13.22 1.10
N ASN A 51 12.54 -12.24 0.29
CA ASN A 51 11.98 -10.89 0.29
C ASN A 51 10.95 -10.66 -0.82
N LEU A 52 10.27 -11.73 -1.26
CA LEU A 52 9.33 -11.74 -2.39
C LEU A 52 8.21 -10.70 -2.22
N PHE A 53 8.10 -9.81 -3.21
CA PHE A 53 6.90 -9.02 -3.44
C PHE A 53 6.13 -9.59 -4.62
N LEU A 54 4.82 -9.73 -4.46
CA LEU A 54 3.97 -10.33 -5.48
C LEU A 54 2.84 -9.41 -5.92
N LEU A 55 2.81 -9.17 -7.23
CA LEU A 55 1.71 -8.50 -7.91
C LEU A 55 0.88 -9.49 -8.70
N TRP A 56 -0.45 -9.30 -8.62
CA TRP A 56 -1.39 -10.22 -9.22
C TRP A 56 -2.17 -9.62 -10.39
N LYS A 57 -2.14 -10.34 -11.52
CA LYS A 57 -2.59 -9.89 -12.85
C LYS A 57 -4.11 -9.71 -12.99
N ARG A 58 -4.93 -10.46 -12.25
CA ARG A 58 -6.38 -10.52 -12.48
C ARG A 58 -7.17 -9.46 -11.69
N GLY A 59 -6.58 -8.75 -10.73
CA GLY A 59 -7.29 -7.77 -9.89
C GLY A 59 -7.57 -6.50 -10.67
N VAL A 60 -6.75 -6.30 -11.70
CA VAL A 60 -6.94 -5.30 -12.77
C VAL A 60 -7.95 -5.77 -13.81
N SER A 61 -8.13 -7.08 -13.99
CA SER A 61 -8.96 -7.64 -15.06
C SER A 61 -10.46 -7.47 -14.87
N ARG A 62 -10.94 -7.15 -13.66
CA ARG A 62 -12.34 -6.71 -13.44
C ARG A 62 -12.60 -5.26 -13.88
N GLN A 63 -11.57 -4.48 -14.19
CA GLN A 63 -11.67 -3.16 -14.84
C GLN A 63 -11.35 -3.20 -16.34
N VAL A 64 -11.21 -4.40 -16.92
CA VAL A 64 -11.05 -4.59 -18.37
C VAL A 64 -12.39 -5.09 -18.88
N ASN A 65 -13.08 -4.27 -19.69
CA ASN A 65 -14.14 -4.79 -20.55
C ASN A 65 -13.51 -5.83 -21.46
N TYR A 66 -13.80 -7.10 -21.23
CA TYR A 66 -13.40 -8.19 -22.11
C TYR A 66 -14.11 -7.98 -23.45
N ILE A 67 -13.40 -7.47 -24.46
CA ILE A 67 -13.80 -7.67 -25.86
C ILE A 67 -13.55 -9.15 -26.13
N TYR A 68 -14.60 -9.95 -26.06
CA TYR A 68 -14.59 -11.36 -26.46
C TYR A 68 -14.40 -11.43 -27.99
N ASP A 69 -13.17 -11.63 -28.45
CA ASP A 69 -12.94 -12.18 -29.78
C ASP A 69 -12.95 -13.73 -29.68
N ARG A 70 -13.71 -14.36 -30.56
CA ARG A 70 -14.05 -15.79 -30.56
C ARG A 70 -12.91 -16.65 -31.11
N ASN A 71 -11.72 -16.58 -30.50
CA ASN A 71 -10.65 -17.54 -30.78
C ASN A 71 -9.69 -17.70 -29.57
N PRO A 72 -9.60 -18.87 -28.91
CA PRO A 72 -8.95 -19.01 -27.60
C PRO A 72 -7.42 -19.20 -27.68
N LYS A 73 -6.74 -18.50 -28.58
CA LYS A 73 -5.29 -18.61 -28.73
C LYS A 73 -4.66 -17.22 -28.84
N TYR A 74 -4.03 -16.81 -27.74
CA TYR A 74 -3.13 -15.67 -27.59
C TYR A 74 -3.81 -14.28 -27.49
N ILE A 75 -4.03 -13.84 -26.25
CA ILE A 75 -4.21 -12.41 -25.95
C ILE A 75 -2.81 -11.82 -25.82
N PHE A 76 -2.33 -11.13 -26.86
CA PHE A 76 -1.16 -10.27 -26.76
C PHE A 76 -1.54 -9.00 -25.99
N VAL A 77 -1.40 -9.05 -24.67
CA VAL A 77 -1.47 -7.85 -23.83
C VAL A 77 -0.14 -7.11 -24.00
N LYS A 78 -0.17 -5.89 -24.54
CA LYS A 78 1.04 -5.05 -24.75
C LYS A 78 1.71 -4.81 -23.38
N ASP A 79 3.01 -5.09 -23.25
CA ASP A 79 3.75 -5.11 -21.97
C ASP A 79 3.60 -3.83 -21.10
N ILE A 80 3.24 -2.69 -21.69
CA ILE A 80 3.01 -1.39 -21.03
C ILE A 80 1.68 -1.26 -20.25
N THR A 81 0.91 -2.35 -20.20
CA THR A 81 -0.41 -2.41 -19.53
C THR A 81 -0.41 -3.32 -18.29
N TYR A 82 0.73 -3.92 -17.92
CA TYR A 82 0.84 -4.68 -16.68
C TYR A 82 0.63 -3.78 -15.46
N PHE A 83 0.01 -4.34 -14.42
CA PHE A 83 -0.05 -3.69 -13.13
C PHE A 83 1.37 -3.51 -12.60
N SER A 84 1.72 -2.28 -12.27
CA SER A 84 2.96 -1.91 -11.61
C SER A 84 2.63 -0.84 -10.57
N THR A 85 3.44 -0.79 -9.52
CA THR A 85 3.33 0.25 -8.50
C THR A 85 4.42 1.30 -8.72
N MET A 86 4.03 2.57 -8.60
CA MET A 86 4.94 3.70 -8.55
C MET A 86 5.37 3.93 -7.10
N GLY A 87 6.66 3.78 -6.83
CA GLY A 87 7.16 3.71 -5.46
C GLY A 87 6.50 2.57 -4.70
N CYS A 88 6.14 2.79 -3.43
CA CYS A 88 5.82 1.69 -2.53
C CYS A 88 4.62 0.89 -3.01
N ARG A 89 3.50 1.57 -3.31
CA ARG A 89 2.22 0.93 -3.64
C ARG A 89 1.24 1.78 -4.43
N THR A 90 1.66 2.94 -4.94
CA THR A 90 0.77 3.81 -5.71
C THR A 90 0.50 3.17 -7.06
N ALA A 91 -0.74 3.07 -7.48
CA ALA A 91 -1.09 2.41 -8.72
C ALA A 91 -1.92 3.32 -9.62
N ASN A 92 -1.68 3.24 -10.93
CA ASN A 92 -2.53 3.90 -11.91
C ASN A 92 -3.71 2.99 -12.25
N GLY A 93 -4.94 3.47 -12.05
CA GLY A 93 -6.15 2.78 -12.52
C GLY A 93 -6.40 2.96 -14.03
N TRP A 94 -7.61 2.62 -14.47
CA TRP A 94 -8.11 2.98 -15.81
C TRP A 94 -8.00 4.49 -16.05
N ASP A 95 -7.53 4.95 -17.20
CA ASP A 95 -7.49 6.36 -17.57
C ASP A 95 -8.79 6.82 -18.24
N ILE A 96 -9.40 7.87 -17.71
CA ILE A 96 -10.59 8.47 -18.33
C ILE A 96 -10.28 9.29 -19.59
N ASN A 97 -9.02 9.65 -19.82
CA ASN A 97 -8.60 10.57 -20.88
C ASN A 97 -8.07 9.88 -22.15
N GLY A 98 -8.34 8.58 -22.32
CA GLY A 98 -8.10 7.86 -23.58
C GLY A 98 -6.89 6.92 -23.58
N PHE A 99 -6.14 6.83 -22.48
CA PHE A 99 -5.05 5.85 -22.35
C PHE A 99 -5.47 4.50 -21.76
N GLU A 100 -6.75 4.34 -21.42
CA GLU A 100 -7.31 3.07 -20.94
C GLU A 100 -6.48 2.44 -19.82
N GLN A 101 -5.86 1.28 -20.04
CA GLN A 101 -5.03 0.58 -19.05
C GLN A 101 -3.53 0.88 -19.13
N LEU A 102 -3.07 1.78 -20.01
CA LEU A 102 -1.67 2.17 -20.07
C LEU A 102 -1.20 2.65 -18.69
N LYS A 103 -0.05 2.15 -18.22
CA LYS A 103 0.53 2.55 -16.92
C LYS A 103 1.81 3.36 -17.09
N ASP A 104 2.66 2.93 -18.02
CA ASP A 104 3.94 3.59 -18.29
C ASP A 104 3.75 5.02 -18.77
N GLY A 105 4.68 5.88 -18.36
CA GLY A 105 4.66 7.32 -18.64
C GLY A 105 3.53 8.11 -17.97
N ARG A 106 2.67 7.46 -17.18
CA ARG A 106 1.72 8.12 -16.27
C ARG A 106 2.27 8.14 -14.86
N GLY A 107 1.90 9.17 -14.09
CA GLY A 107 2.35 9.38 -12.72
C GLY A 107 1.21 9.53 -11.72
N ASN A 108 1.53 9.51 -10.43
CA ASN A 108 0.67 10.09 -9.41
C ASN A 108 1.00 11.58 -9.26
N ILE A 109 -0.01 12.44 -9.44
CA ILE A 109 0.19 13.90 -9.38
C ILE A 109 0.38 14.34 -7.94
N CYS A 110 -0.59 14.01 -7.09
CA CYS A 110 -0.55 14.36 -5.69
C CYS A 110 -1.51 13.51 -4.86
N PRO A 111 -1.12 13.18 -3.61
CA PRO A 111 -2.04 12.61 -2.64
C PRO A 111 -2.49 13.66 -1.61
N VAL A 112 -3.67 13.44 -1.03
CA VAL A 112 -4.17 14.04 0.23
C VAL A 112 -4.66 12.91 1.11
N THR A 113 -4.37 12.92 2.40
CA THR A 113 -4.78 11.86 3.34
C THR A 113 -5.68 12.40 4.43
N ILE A 114 -6.81 11.73 4.66
CA ILE A 114 -7.76 12.01 5.72
C ILE A 114 -7.41 11.18 6.96
N ILE A 115 -7.24 11.84 8.10
CA ILE A 115 -6.97 11.19 9.39
C ILE A 115 -8.33 10.89 10.04
N MET A 116 -8.87 9.71 9.77
CA MET A 116 -10.25 9.38 10.15
C MET A 116 -10.50 9.30 11.67
N PRO A 117 -9.57 8.80 12.51
CA PRO A 117 -9.78 8.78 13.96
C PRO A 117 -10.04 10.16 14.55
N THR A 118 -9.35 11.19 14.04
CA THR A 118 -9.58 12.58 14.44
C THR A 118 -11.00 13.03 14.12
N LEU A 119 -11.50 12.75 12.91
CA LEU A 119 -12.88 13.09 12.55
C LEU A 119 -13.91 12.34 13.40
N ALA A 120 -13.65 11.08 13.73
CA ALA A 120 -14.54 10.28 14.55
C ALA A 120 -14.63 10.82 15.99
N ILE A 121 -13.49 11.17 16.61
CA ILE A 121 -13.49 11.69 17.97
C ILE A 121 -14.11 13.10 18.03
N GLU A 122 -13.80 13.98 17.05
CA GLU A 122 -14.41 15.31 16.94
C GLU A 122 -15.95 15.22 16.83
N THR A 123 -16.44 14.28 16.00
CA THR A 123 -17.88 14.03 15.86
C THR A 123 -18.48 13.58 17.20
N LYS A 124 -17.80 12.68 17.91
CA LYS A 124 -18.25 12.13 19.18
C LYS A 124 -18.30 13.18 20.28
N GLU A 125 -17.26 13.99 20.44
CA GLU A 125 -17.22 15.09 21.42
C GLU A 125 -18.30 16.12 21.12
N LYS A 126 -18.49 16.49 19.85
CA LYS A 126 -19.56 17.41 19.47
C LYS A 126 -20.94 16.87 19.87
N ILE A 127 -21.23 15.61 19.59
CA ILE A 127 -22.50 14.99 19.96
C ILE A 127 -22.67 14.92 21.49
N ILE A 128 -21.60 14.60 22.22
CA ILE A 128 -21.61 14.61 23.69
C ILE A 128 -21.93 16.00 24.24
N ASN A 129 -21.35 17.04 23.64
CA ASN A 129 -21.60 18.42 24.05
C ASN A 129 -23.04 18.87 23.73
N ASP A 130 -23.58 18.45 22.58
CA ASP A 130 -24.92 18.86 22.13
C ASP A 130 -26.05 18.07 22.82
N LEU A 131 -25.86 16.77 23.09
CA LEU A 131 -26.91 15.83 23.52
C LEU A 131 -26.60 15.08 24.82
N GLY A 132 -25.40 15.21 25.37
CA GLY A 132 -24.92 14.41 26.50
C GLY A 132 -24.43 13.01 26.07
N VAL A 133 -24.12 12.15 27.04
CA VAL A 133 -23.53 10.81 26.80
C VAL A 133 -24.53 9.75 26.30
N ASN A 134 -25.83 10.06 26.28
CA ASN A 134 -26.89 9.15 25.88
C ASN A 134 -27.33 9.42 24.43
N TYR A 135 -26.44 9.14 23.48
CA TYR A 135 -26.75 9.18 22.04
C TYR A 135 -26.80 7.78 21.44
N ASP A 136 -27.60 7.64 20.39
CA ASP A 136 -27.67 6.42 19.59
C ASP A 136 -26.41 6.27 18.72
N GLU A 137 -25.90 5.05 18.62
CA GLU A 137 -24.71 4.72 17.84
C GLU A 137 -24.92 5.04 16.34
N LYS A 138 -26.12 4.77 15.79
CA LYS A 138 -26.42 5.11 14.39
C LYS A 138 -26.42 6.62 14.15
N TYR A 139 -26.82 7.40 15.15
CA TYR A 139 -26.75 8.86 15.08
C TYR A 139 -25.30 9.36 15.03
N LEU A 140 -24.40 8.78 15.83
CA LEU A 140 -22.97 9.07 15.77
C LEU A 140 -22.38 8.71 14.40
N ILE A 141 -22.63 7.49 13.91
CA ILE A 141 -22.18 7.03 12.59
C ILE A 141 -22.69 7.96 11.48
N GLY A 142 -23.99 8.30 11.51
CA GLY A 142 -24.59 9.17 10.48
C GLY A 142 -23.97 10.56 10.43
N ASN A 143 -23.62 11.14 11.58
CA ASN A 143 -22.91 12.42 11.63
C ASN A 143 -21.45 12.30 11.18
N PHE A 144 -20.77 11.22 11.55
CA PHE A 144 -19.41 10.95 11.11
C PHE A 144 -19.34 10.80 9.58
N ILE A 145 -20.23 10.00 8.98
CA ILE A 145 -20.30 9.81 7.52
C ILE A 145 -20.54 11.13 6.79
N LYS A 146 -21.40 12.01 7.32
CA LYS A 146 -21.60 13.36 6.76
C LYS A 146 -20.34 14.22 6.84
N LEU A 147 -19.64 14.19 7.98
CA LEU A 147 -18.38 14.92 8.14
C LEU A 147 -17.29 14.37 7.22
N LEU A 148 -17.17 13.05 7.12
CA LEU A 148 -16.23 12.38 6.24
C LEU A 148 -16.50 12.74 4.77
N ASP A 149 -17.76 12.71 4.33
CA ASP A 149 -18.13 13.10 2.97
C ASP A 149 -17.73 14.55 2.68
N LYS A 150 -17.99 15.47 3.61
CA LYS A 150 -17.53 16.85 3.51
C LYS A 150 -16.01 16.93 3.37
N LYS A 151 -15.26 16.16 4.17
CA LYS A 151 -13.78 16.14 4.14
C LYS A 151 -13.23 15.52 2.86
N ILE A 152 -13.92 14.55 2.26
CA ILE A 152 -13.59 14.02 0.94
C ILE A 152 -13.76 15.09 -0.15
N HIS A 153 -14.81 15.90 -0.08
CA HIS A 153 -15.00 17.03 -0.99
C HIS A 153 -13.91 18.09 -0.83
N GLU A 154 -13.57 18.47 0.42
CA GLU A 154 -12.48 19.40 0.71
C GLU A 154 -11.13 18.84 0.18
N ALA A 155 -10.86 17.54 0.37
CA ALA A 155 -9.65 16.90 -0.17
C ALA A 155 -9.59 16.95 -1.70
N LYS A 156 -10.73 16.77 -2.38
CA LYS A 156 -10.83 16.95 -3.83
C LYS A 156 -10.53 18.39 -4.25
N ASP A 157 -11.04 19.40 -3.54
CA ASP A 157 -10.74 20.80 -3.85
C ASP A 157 -9.23 21.10 -3.71
N MET A 158 -8.59 20.61 -2.64
CA MET A 158 -7.14 20.72 -2.44
C MET A 158 -6.33 20.04 -3.57
N LEU A 159 -6.79 18.88 -4.05
CA LEU A 159 -6.15 18.17 -5.14
C LEU A 159 -6.27 18.93 -6.47
N LEU A 160 -7.45 19.50 -6.75
CA LEU A 160 -7.67 20.31 -7.95
C LEU A 160 -6.81 21.57 -7.93
N GLU A 161 -6.77 22.30 -6.82
CA GLU A 161 -5.93 23.50 -6.68
C GLU A 161 -4.45 23.18 -6.95
N ARG A 162 -3.94 22.10 -6.35
CA ARG A 162 -2.57 21.64 -6.60
C ARG A 162 -2.35 21.19 -8.04
N PHE A 163 -3.32 20.50 -8.64
CA PHE A 163 -3.25 20.08 -10.04
C PHE A 163 -3.14 21.29 -10.98
N GLU A 164 -3.98 22.32 -10.79
CA GLU A 164 -3.94 23.55 -11.57
C GLU A 164 -2.62 24.30 -11.38
N TRP A 165 -2.12 24.37 -10.14
CA TRP A 165 -0.83 24.99 -9.86
C TRP A 165 0.34 24.26 -10.53
N ILE A 166 0.34 22.93 -10.51
CA ILE A 166 1.39 22.14 -11.19
C ILE A 166 1.29 22.35 -12.69
N CYS A 167 0.08 22.34 -13.27
CA CYS A 167 -0.10 22.53 -14.71
C CYS A 167 0.25 23.93 -15.21
N SER A 168 0.32 24.95 -14.33
CA SER A 168 0.74 26.30 -14.71
C SER A 168 2.27 26.47 -14.83
N GLN A 169 3.05 25.46 -14.43
CA GLN A 169 4.51 25.51 -14.50
C GLN A 169 5.03 25.26 -15.93
N SER A 170 6.20 25.82 -16.26
CA SER A 170 6.89 25.48 -17.51
C SER A 170 7.35 24.01 -17.52
N ALA A 171 7.40 23.39 -18.69
CA ALA A 171 8.04 22.09 -18.89
C ALA A 171 9.53 22.10 -18.48
N ASP A 172 10.18 23.27 -18.47
CA ASP A 172 11.55 23.43 -17.97
C ASP A 172 11.73 23.00 -16.50
N SER A 173 10.65 23.02 -15.70
CA SER A 173 10.67 22.55 -14.31
C SER A 173 11.05 21.07 -14.18
N ALA A 174 10.84 20.28 -15.24
CA ALA A 174 11.22 18.89 -15.33
C ALA A 174 11.65 18.50 -16.76
N LYS A 175 12.52 19.34 -17.34
CA LYS A 175 12.95 19.27 -18.74
C LYS A 175 13.28 17.85 -19.23
N PHE A 176 14.06 17.10 -18.44
CA PHE A 176 14.42 15.72 -18.77
C PHE A 176 13.18 14.83 -19.02
N MET A 177 12.15 14.92 -18.17
CA MET A 177 10.98 14.06 -18.25
C MET A 177 10.14 14.36 -19.51
N TYR A 178 10.00 15.63 -19.84
CA TYR A 178 9.17 16.08 -20.98
C TYR A 178 9.89 15.94 -22.33
N GLU A 179 11.19 16.24 -22.40
CA GLU A 179 11.94 16.19 -23.67
C GLU A 179 12.33 14.77 -24.09
N ASN A 180 12.43 13.83 -23.14
CA ASN A 180 12.81 12.44 -23.43
C ASN A 180 11.61 11.49 -23.56
N GLY A 181 10.39 12.02 -23.68
CA GLY A 181 9.18 11.20 -23.86
C GLY A 181 8.84 10.30 -22.68
N VAL A 182 9.29 10.65 -21.47
CA VAL A 182 9.00 9.87 -20.24
C VAL A 182 7.60 10.18 -19.71
N MET A 183 7.06 11.36 -20.03
CA MET A 183 5.69 11.76 -19.68
C MET A 183 4.77 11.52 -20.87
N GLU A 184 4.04 10.41 -20.86
CA GLU A 184 3.14 10.03 -21.95
C GLU A 184 2.00 11.05 -22.09
N GLY A 185 1.67 11.40 -23.34
CA GLY A 185 0.63 12.39 -23.65
C GLY A 185 1.09 13.84 -23.66
N TYR A 186 2.38 14.11 -23.42
CA TYR A 186 2.93 15.47 -23.56
C TYR A 186 2.94 15.92 -25.03
N ASP A 187 2.37 17.09 -25.31
CA ASP A 187 2.22 17.64 -26.66
C ASP A 187 3.36 18.58 -27.11
N GLY A 188 4.42 18.72 -26.30
CA GLY A 188 5.53 19.62 -26.57
C GLY A 188 5.27 21.09 -26.20
N LYS A 189 4.11 21.41 -25.61
CA LYS A 189 3.71 22.79 -25.27
C LYS A 189 3.23 22.90 -23.83
N ASP A 190 2.14 22.24 -23.50
CA ASP A 190 1.48 22.36 -22.20
C ASP A 190 1.61 21.04 -21.42
N ILE A 191 2.26 21.08 -20.26
CA ILE A 191 2.45 19.89 -19.42
C ILE A 191 1.13 19.28 -18.94
N ARG A 192 0.03 20.05 -18.92
CA ARG A 192 -1.31 19.56 -18.63
C ARG A 192 -1.74 18.42 -19.56
N SER A 193 -1.27 18.43 -20.82
CA SER A 193 -1.54 17.39 -21.81
C SER A 193 -1.13 16.00 -21.30
N ALA A 194 -0.01 15.90 -20.59
CA ALA A 194 0.43 14.68 -19.92
C ALA A 194 -0.22 14.50 -18.53
N LEU A 195 -0.23 15.56 -17.71
CA LEU A 195 -0.61 15.44 -16.30
C LEU A 195 -2.07 15.04 -16.07
N LYS A 196 -2.99 15.34 -17.01
CA LYS A 196 -4.39 14.90 -16.94
C LYS A 196 -4.55 13.37 -16.87
N HIS A 197 -3.54 12.61 -17.33
CA HIS A 197 -3.52 11.15 -17.28
C HIS A 197 -3.04 10.59 -15.93
N GLY A 198 -2.46 11.44 -15.08
CA GLY A 198 -1.97 11.04 -13.76
C GLY A 198 -3.07 10.90 -12.71
N THR A 199 -2.74 10.21 -11.63
CA THR A 199 -3.67 9.91 -10.53
C THR A 199 -3.73 11.04 -9.50
N LEU A 200 -4.93 11.40 -9.07
CA LEU A 200 -5.20 12.30 -7.93
C LEU A 200 -5.71 11.45 -6.76
N ALA A 201 -4.82 11.19 -5.80
CA ALA A 201 -5.07 10.20 -4.76
C ALA A 201 -5.73 10.81 -3.52
N ILE A 202 -6.93 10.33 -3.18
CA ILE A 202 -7.57 10.60 -1.88
C ILE A 202 -7.32 9.38 -1.01
N GLY A 203 -6.54 9.57 0.04
CA GLY A 203 -6.18 8.52 0.96
C GLY A 203 -6.69 8.68 2.37
N GLN A 204 -6.43 7.66 3.17
CA GLN A 204 -6.95 7.52 4.53
C GLN A 204 -5.96 6.88 5.48
N LEU A 205 -6.22 7.04 6.79
CA LEU A 205 -5.42 6.48 7.86
C LEU A 205 -6.31 6.13 9.07
N GLY A 206 -6.04 5.00 9.72
CA GLY A 206 -6.60 4.64 11.02
C GLY A 206 -8.03 4.10 10.97
N LEU A 207 -8.38 3.22 10.02
CA LEU A 207 -9.71 2.62 9.97
C LEU A 207 -10.06 1.86 11.26
N ALA A 208 -9.11 1.08 11.80
CA ALA A 208 -9.34 0.31 13.02
C ALA A 208 -9.69 1.21 14.21
N GLU A 209 -8.90 2.26 14.46
CA GLU A 209 -9.14 3.20 15.54
C GLU A 209 -10.43 4.03 15.32
N THR A 210 -10.76 4.35 14.07
CA THR A 210 -12.02 5.00 13.70
C THR A 210 -13.22 4.15 14.11
N LEU A 211 -13.21 2.86 13.78
CA LEU A 211 -14.28 1.93 14.17
C LEU A 211 -14.33 1.77 15.69
N GLN A 212 -13.19 1.69 16.37
CA GLN A 212 -13.15 1.63 17.84
C GLN A 212 -13.82 2.86 18.48
N ILE A 213 -13.61 4.06 17.94
CA ILE A 213 -14.24 5.29 18.43
C ILE A 213 -15.77 5.25 18.24
N LEU A 214 -16.23 4.82 17.06
CA LEU A 214 -17.63 4.87 16.64
C LEU A 214 -18.48 3.76 17.24
N ILE A 215 -17.97 2.52 17.25
CA ILE A 215 -18.75 1.31 17.55
C ILE A 215 -18.07 0.36 18.55
N LYS A 216 -16.94 0.76 19.15
CA LYS A 216 -16.20 0.02 20.19
C LYS A 216 -15.67 -1.36 19.77
N CYS A 217 -15.55 -1.58 18.46
CA CYS A 217 -14.89 -2.74 17.87
C CYS A 217 -14.27 -2.33 16.53
N ASP A 218 -13.48 -3.21 15.92
CA ASP A 218 -12.87 -3.00 14.62
C ASP A 218 -13.39 -4.01 13.57
N HIS A 219 -12.82 -3.94 12.37
CA HIS A 219 -13.22 -4.72 11.21
C HIS A 219 -12.84 -6.20 11.28
N THR A 220 -12.27 -6.68 12.39
CA THR A 220 -12.16 -8.12 12.68
C THR A 220 -13.50 -8.74 13.11
N THR A 221 -14.49 -7.90 13.45
CA THR A 221 -15.87 -8.31 13.75
C THR A 221 -16.80 -8.10 12.55
N GLU A 222 -17.89 -8.85 12.45
CA GLU A 222 -18.89 -8.67 11.38
C GLU A 222 -19.46 -7.24 11.38
N LYS A 223 -19.87 -6.74 12.54
CA LYS A 223 -20.38 -5.37 12.72
C LYS A 223 -19.37 -4.31 12.26
N GLY A 224 -18.09 -4.48 12.62
CA GLY A 224 -17.04 -3.55 12.20
C GLY A 224 -16.73 -3.62 10.72
N MET A 225 -16.76 -4.81 10.13
CA MET A 225 -16.55 -5.00 8.69
C MET A 225 -17.70 -4.39 7.86
N GLU A 226 -18.94 -4.47 8.34
CA GLU A 226 -20.08 -3.80 7.70
C GLU A 226 -19.88 -2.28 7.62
N LEU A 227 -19.51 -1.64 8.74
CA LEU A 227 -19.26 -0.21 8.77
C LEU A 227 -17.99 0.16 7.97
N ALA A 228 -16.95 -0.67 8.00
CA ALA A 228 -15.76 -0.50 7.17
C ALA A 228 -16.12 -0.42 5.68
N LYS A 229 -16.89 -1.41 5.18
CA LYS A 229 -17.35 -1.42 3.78
C LYS A 229 -18.18 -0.19 3.44
N GLN A 230 -19.01 0.30 4.35
CA GLN A 230 -19.78 1.53 4.14
C GLN A 230 -18.86 2.76 3.99
N ILE A 231 -17.83 2.88 4.83
CA ILE A 231 -16.83 3.95 4.76
C ILE A 231 -16.03 3.87 3.46
N GLU A 232 -15.53 2.70 3.10
CA GLU A 232 -14.77 2.49 1.87
C GLU A 232 -15.60 2.72 0.61
N GLN A 233 -16.88 2.35 0.64
CA GLN A 233 -17.82 2.59 -0.45
C GLN A 233 -18.01 4.09 -0.68
N LEU A 234 -18.10 4.91 0.39
CA LEU A 234 -18.18 6.36 0.27
C LEU A 234 -16.96 6.94 -0.45
N PHE A 235 -15.74 6.55 -0.05
CA PHE A 235 -14.51 6.96 -0.74
C PHE A 235 -14.53 6.59 -2.22
N LYS A 236 -14.92 5.35 -2.52
CA LYS A 236 -14.99 4.83 -3.89
C LYS A 236 -15.99 5.59 -4.75
N ASP A 237 -17.20 5.82 -4.23
CA ASP A 237 -18.26 6.52 -4.95
C ASP A 237 -17.86 7.96 -5.26
N ARG A 238 -17.35 8.69 -4.27
CA ARG A 238 -16.89 10.07 -4.47
C ARG A 238 -15.72 10.18 -5.44
N CYS A 239 -14.71 9.31 -5.33
CA CYS A 239 -13.61 9.29 -6.30
C CYS A 239 -14.10 9.03 -7.72
N ASN A 240 -15.06 8.10 -7.90
CA ASN A 240 -15.65 7.81 -9.21
C ASN A 240 -16.48 8.98 -9.77
N GLU A 241 -17.24 9.66 -8.91
CA GLU A 241 -18.00 10.87 -9.26
C GLU A 241 -17.05 11.99 -9.71
N PHE A 242 -16.04 12.31 -8.90
CA PHE A 242 -15.06 13.34 -9.22
C PHE A 242 -14.32 13.01 -10.51
N LYS A 243 -13.93 11.74 -10.70
CA LYS A 243 -13.30 11.29 -11.93
C LYS A 243 -14.15 11.57 -13.17
N LYS A 244 -15.44 11.24 -13.11
CA LYS A 244 -16.39 11.47 -14.22
C LYS A 244 -16.65 12.96 -14.45
N GLN A 245 -16.79 13.74 -13.37
CA GLN A 245 -17.12 15.16 -13.40
C GLN A 245 -15.97 16.01 -13.95
N TYR A 246 -14.76 15.82 -13.42
CA TYR A 246 -13.60 16.65 -13.75
C TYR A 246 -12.76 16.10 -14.90
N LYS A 247 -13.03 14.86 -15.36
CA LYS A 247 -12.21 14.14 -16.35
C LYS A 247 -10.73 14.05 -15.92
N LEU A 248 -10.51 13.81 -14.64
CA LEU A 248 -9.20 13.60 -14.03
C LEU A 248 -9.21 12.30 -13.24
N ASN A 249 -8.09 11.59 -13.13
CA ASN A 249 -8.08 10.25 -12.52
C ASN A 249 -8.02 10.28 -10.99
N PHE A 250 -9.12 10.68 -10.35
CA PHE A 250 -9.30 10.51 -8.91
C PHE A 250 -9.32 9.03 -8.54
N GLY A 251 -8.71 8.68 -7.41
CA GLY A 251 -8.71 7.31 -6.92
C GLY A 251 -8.49 7.21 -5.42
N VAL A 252 -9.05 6.14 -4.85
CA VAL A 252 -8.90 5.80 -3.43
C VAL A 252 -7.51 5.22 -3.21
N TYR A 253 -6.79 5.78 -2.24
CA TYR A 253 -5.41 5.42 -1.93
C TYR A 253 -5.26 4.96 -0.48
N TYR A 254 -4.72 3.77 -0.27
CA TYR A 254 -4.37 3.33 1.07
C TYR A 254 -2.97 3.87 1.36
N THR A 255 -2.90 4.97 2.10
CA THR A 255 -1.69 5.76 2.35
C THR A 255 -0.69 4.99 3.22
N PRO A 256 0.57 4.74 2.79
CA PRO A 256 1.61 4.05 3.59
C PRO A 256 1.84 4.64 4.98
N ALA A 257 1.68 5.97 5.09
CA ALA A 257 1.68 6.74 6.33
C ALA A 257 2.91 6.52 7.22
N GLU A 258 4.10 6.41 6.62
CA GLU A 258 5.33 6.06 7.34
C GLU A 258 5.66 6.98 8.51
N ASN A 259 5.70 8.29 8.24
CA ASN A 259 5.82 9.30 9.29
C ASN A 259 4.46 9.82 9.77
N LEU A 260 3.46 9.82 8.88
CA LEU A 260 2.14 10.38 9.18
C LEU A 260 1.43 9.63 10.31
N CYS A 261 1.56 8.31 10.41
CA CYS A 261 0.90 7.55 11.48
C CYS A 261 1.38 7.96 12.87
N PHE A 262 2.67 8.31 13.00
CA PHE A 262 3.27 8.76 14.25
C PHE A 262 2.94 10.21 14.55
N THR A 263 3.10 11.11 13.57
CA THR A 263 2.84 12.55 13.78
C THR A 263 1.35 12.83 14.02
N ALA A 264 0.46 12.14 13.31
CA ALA A 264 -0.98 12.22 13.54
C ALA A 264 -1.37 11.67 14.92
N MET A 265 -0.79 10.54 15.34
CA MET A 265 -1.04 9.98 16.67
C MET A 265 -0.58 10.92 17.78
N LYS A 266 0.62 11.48 17.68
CA LYS A 266 1.13 12.42 18.67
C LYS A 266 0.19 13.62 18.83
N LYS A 267 -0.26 14.22 17.71
CA LYS A 267 -1.22 15.32 17.74
C LYS A 267 -2.58 14.90 18.32
N PHE A 268 -3.02 13.67 18.04
CA PHE A 268 -4.25 13.13 18.62
C PHE A 268 -4.11 12.99 20.15
N GLN A 269 -3.00 12.43 20.64
CA GLN A 269 -2.73 12.30 22.08
C GLN A 269 -2.63 13.67 22.77
N GLU A 270 -2.02 14.67 22.14
CA GLU A 270 -1.94 16.04 22.67
C GLU A 270 -3.33 16.67 22.87
N ASN A 271 -4.28 16.37 21.99
CA ASN A 271 -5.63 16.95 22.04
C ASN A 271 -6.63 16.14 22.89
N TYR A 272 -6.54 14.81 22.85
CA TYR A 272 -7.57 13.91 23.39
C TYR A 272 -7.05 12.95 24.48
N GLY A 273 -5.75 12.99 24.76
CA GLY A 273 -5.09 12.10 25.71
C GLY A 273 -4.93 10.66 25.20
N GLU A 274 -4.58 9.79 26.14
CA GLU A 274 -4.42 8.36 25.90
C GLU A 274 -5.77 7.64 26.08
N ILE A 275 -6.22 6.96 25.02
CA ILE A 275 -7.49 6.25 24.97
C ILE A 275 -7.18 4.77 24.64
N PRO A 276 -7.62 3.81 25.47
CA PRO A 276 -7.38 2.39 25.24
C PRO A 276 -7.83 1.94 23.84
N ASN A 277 -7.00 1.13 23.17
CA ASN A 277 -7.21 0.62 21.81
C ASN A 277 -7.32 1.69 20.70
N ILE A 278 -7.07 2.96 21.01
CA ILE A 278 -7.15 4.07 20.04
C ILE A 278 -5.83 4.85 20.02
N SER A 279 -5.41 5.37 21.17
CA SER A 279 -4.19 6.20 21.31
C SER A 279 -3.28 5.76 22.46
N ASP A 280 -3.44 4.53 22.94
CA ASP A 280 -2.52 3.84 23.87
C ASP A 280 -1.24 3.31 23.19
N LYS A 281 -1.09 3.62 21.91
CA LYS A 281 0.08 3.32 21.07
C LYS A 281 0.59 4.60 20.44
N LYS A 282 1.82 4.55 19.96
CA LYS A 282 2.54 5.69 19.36
C LYS A 282 2.19 5.90 17.88
N TYR A 283 1.29 5.12 17.29
CA TYR A 283 0.95 5.21 15.87
C TYR A 283 -0.51 4.82 15.64
N PHE A 284 -1.09 5.37 14.57
CA PHE A 284 -2.34 4.84 14.00
C PHE A 284 -2.08 3.66 13.08
N THR A 285 -2.99 2.68 13.08
CA THR A 285 -2.96 1.56 12.14
C THR A 285 -3.06 2.07 10.70
N ASN A 286 -2.21 1.51 9.83
CA ASN A 286 -2.07 1.96 8.46
C ASN A 286 -3.32 1.64 7.63
N SER A 287 -3.97 2.67 7.06
CA SER A 287 -5.10 2.54 6.14
C SER A 287 -6.20 1.61 6.68
N ILE A 288 -6.43 0.46 6.01
CA ILE A 288 -7.43 -0.56 6.32
C ILE A 288 -6.87 -1.78 7.05
N HIS A 289 -5.57 -1.79 7.37
CA HIS A 289 -4.93 -3.00 7.87
C HIS A 289 -5.52 -3.42 9.20
N VAL A 290 -5.51 -4.72 9.45
CA VAL A 290 -5.80 -5.26 10.77
C VAL A 290 -4.73 -4.77 11.75
N PRO A 291 -5.10 -4.34 12.97
CA PRO A 291 -4.14 -3.99 14.00
C PRO A 291 -3.13 -5.09 14.27
N VAL A 292 -1.84 -4.74 14.25
CA VAL A 292 -0.74 -5.72 14.20
C VAL A 292 -0.60 -6.60 15.46
N TRP A 293 -1.23 -6.20 16.56
CA TRP A 293 -1.22 -6.93 17.84
C TRP A 293 -2.35 -7.96 17.97
N ILE A 294 -3.26 -8.07 16.99
CA ILE A 294 -4.33 -9.07 17.02
C ILE A 294 -3.79 -10.42 16.55
N ASN A 295 -3.95 -11.44 17.40
CA ASN A 295 -3.52 -12.79 17.06
C ASN A 295 -4.48 -13.46 16.08
N MET A 296 -3.97 -13.84 14.91
CA MET A 296 -4.69 -14.56 13.86
C MET A 296 -3.72 -15.35 12.96
N THR A 297 -4.27 -16.16 12.07
CA THR A 297 -3.52 -16.86 11.02
C THR A 297 -3.32 -15.98 9.78
N PRO A 298 -2.37 -16.30 8.89
CA PRO A 298 -2.19 -15.57 7.63
C PRO A 298 -3.47 -15.54 6.78
N THR A 299 -4.17 -16.67 6.70
CA THR A 299 -5.39 -16.84 5.91
C THR A 299 -6.54 -15.99 6.46
N GLN A 300 -6.72 -15.95 7.78
CA GLN A 300 -7.69 -15.06 8.43
C GLN A 300 -7.40 -13.58 8.14
N LYS A 301 -6.14 -13.15 8.21
CA LYS A 301 -5.76 -11.77 7.91
C LYS A 301 -6.06 -11.43 6.45
N ILE A 302 -5.72 -12.33 5.53
CA ILE A 302 -6.03 -12.18 4.10
C ILE A 302 -7.54 -12.12 3.88
N ASP A 303 -8.33 -12.97 4.54
CA ASP A 303 -9.80 -12.99 4.43
C ASP A 303 -10.44 -11.69 4.89
N ILE A 304 -9.90 -11.07 5.93
CA ILE A 304 -10.39 -9.80 6.44
C ILE A 304 -9.99 -8.65 5.49
N GLU A 305 -8.72 -8.51 5.15
CA GLU A 305 -8.24 -7.38 4.36
C GLU A 305 -8.70 -7.44 2.89
N SER A 306 -8.79 -8.63 2.29
CA SER A 306 -9.25 -8.80 0.90
C SER A 306 -10.69 -8.32 0.66
N GLN A 307 -11.51 -8.25 1.71
CA GLN A 307 -12.86 -7.68 1.62
C GLN A 307 -12.85 -6.17 1.36
N LEU A 308 -11.74 -5.49 1.66
CA LEU A 308 -11.60 -4.04 1.57
C LEU A 308 -10.61 -3.61 0.46
N THR A 309 -9.66 -4.45 0.05
CA THR A 309 -8.68 -4.11 -1.01
C THR A 309 -9.32 -3.65 -2.33
N GLY A 310 -10.46 -4.24 -2.71
CA GLY A 310 -11.21 -3.90 -3.94
C GLY A 310 -11.88 -2.52 -3.97
N TYR A 311 -11.81 -1.75 -2.88
CA TYR A 311 -12.26 -0.35 -2.85
C TYR A 311 -11.16 0.62 -3.25
N SER A 312 -9.89 0.23 -3.12
CA SER A 312 -8.75 1.04 -3.57
C SER A 312 -8.57 0.96 -5.09
N SER A 313 -8.38 2.11 -5.73
CA SER A 313 -8.09 2.21 -7.17
C SER A 313 -6.78 2.95 -7.47
N ALA A 314 -6.14 3.51 -6.46
CA ALA A 314 -4.89 4.27 -6.56
C ALA A 314 -3.75 3.65 -5.72
N GLY A 315 -3.97 2.51 -5.08
CA GLY A 315 -2.91 1.75 -4.41
C GLY A 315 -3.35 1.12 -3.10
N CYS A 316 -3.05 -0.16 -2.94
CA CYS A 316 -3.17 -0.91 -1.69
C CYS A 316 -2.13 -2.04 -1.68
N ILE A 317 -1.93 -2.63 -0.51
CA ILE A 317 -1.09 -3.81 -0.30
C ILE A 317 -1.65 -4.54 0.91
N THR A 318 -1.46 -5.86 0.97
CA THR A 318 -1.67 -6.68 2.17
C THR A 318 -0.36 -7.32 2.60
N TYR A 319 -0.10 -7.30 3.90
CA TYR A 319 1.08 -7.93 4.51
C TYR A 319 0.68 -9.14 5.35
N VAL A 320 1.56 -10.13 5.44
CA VAL A 320 1.50 -11.23 6.41
C VAL A 320 2.85 -11.37 7.09
N GLU A 321 2.88 -11.53 8.41
CA GLU A 321 4.12 -11.70 9.19
C GLU A 321 4.35 -13.18 9.52
N LEU A 322 5.53 -13.72 9.18
CA LEU A 322 5.90 -15.10 9.53
C LEU A 322 6.95 -15.13 10.65
N GLU A 323 6.90 -16.16 11.49
CA GLU A 323 7.73 -16.23 12.71
C GLU A 323 9.23 -16.38 12.46
N GLY A 324 9.61 -17.02 11.36
CA GLY A 324 11.00 -17.38 11.04
C GLY A 324 11.21 -17.58 9.55
N SER A 325 12.44 -18.01 9.19
CA SER A 325 12.79 -18.20 7.78
C SER A 325 11.95 -19.31 7.14
N VAL A 326 11.49 -19.02 5.92
CA VAL A 326 10.74 -19.96 5.07
C VAL A 326 11.66 -20.77 4.14
N LYS A 327 12.99 -20.62 4.27
CA LYS A 327 13.99 -21.34 3.44
C LYS A 327 13.71 -22.83 3.32
N ASN A 328 13.24 -23.45 4.39
CA ASN A 328 13.01 -24.89 4.47
C ASN A 328 11.52 -25.28 4.32
N ASN A 329 10.64 -24.35 3.97
CA ASN A 329 9.19 -24.60 3.82
C ASN A 329 8.57 -23.74 2.70
N LEU A 330 9.07 -23.95 1.48
CA LEU A 330 8.60 -23.25 0.28
C LEU A 330 7.12 -23.58 -0.02
N ASP A 331 6.66 -24.79 0.28
CA ASP A 331 5.26 -25.21 0.08
C ASP A 331 4.28 -24.35 0.91
N ALA A 332 4.63 -24.01 2.15
CA ALA A 332 3.81 -23.13 2.99
C ALA A 332 3.80 -21.70 2.44
N LEU A 333 4.93 -21.20 1.95
CA LEU A 333 5.01 -19.88 1.32
C LEU A 333 4.12 -19.83 0.07
N GLU A 334 4.26 -20.81 -0.83
CA GLU A 334 3.44 -20.93 -2.03
C GLU A 334 1.95 -21.04 -1.68
N SER A 335 1.59 -21.79 -0.64
CA SER A 335 0.20 -21.93 -0.19
C SER A 335 -0.40 -20.59 0.25
N ILE A 336 0.33 -19.78 1.00
CA ILE A 336 -0.12 -18.45 1.44
C ILE A 336 -0.27 -17.51 0.25
N VAL A 337 0.69 -17.53 -0.67
CA VAL A 337 0.67 -16.74 -1.90
C VAL A 337 -0.53 -17.11 -2.77
N ASN A 338 -0.72 -18.39 -3.03
CA ASN A 338 -1.85 -18.90 -3.80
C ASN A 338 -3.18 -18.53 -3.13
N TYR A 339 -3.25 -18.58 -1.79
CA TYR A 339 -4.43 -18.15 -1.04
C TYR A 339 -4.72 -16.65 -1.23
N ALA A 340 -3.71 -15.79 -1.11
CA ALA A 340 -3.86 -14.34 -1.35
C ALA A 340 -4.31 -14.06 -2.80
N MET A 341 -3.76 -14.79 -3.77
CA MET A 341 -4.15 -14.70 -5.18
C MET A 341 -5.60 -15.14 -5.41
N ASP A 342 -6.04 -16.22 -4.78
CA ASP A 342 -7.43 -16.71 -4.87
C ASP A 342 -8.43 -15.74 -4.23
N LYS A 343 -7.96 -14.88 -3.31
CA LYS A 343 -8.73 -13.82 -2.65
C LYS A 343 -8.68 -12.47 -3.37
N ASP A 344 -8.19 -12.42 -4.61
CA ASP A 344 -8.19 -11.21 -5.45
C ASP A 344 -7.34 -10.07 -4.86
N VAL A 345 -6.36 -10.38 -3.99
CA VAL A 345 -5.47 -9.38 -3.40
C VAL A 345 -4.54 -8.82 -4.49
N PRO A 346 -4.59 -7.50 -4.79
CA PRO A 346 -3.88 -6.95 -5.95
C PRO A 346 -2.37 -6.82 -5.75
N TYR A 347 -1.94 -6.60 -4.51
CA TYR A 347 -0.54 -6.50 -4.14
C TYR A 347 -0.34 -7.12 -2.75
N PHE A 348 0.55 -8.08 -2.67
CA PHE A 348 0.78 -8.88 -1.48
C PHE A 348 2.28 -9.00 -1.18
N ALA A 349 2.62 -8.92 0.10
CA ALA A 349 3.98 -9.14 0.56
C ALA A 349 3.99 -9.95 1.85
N ILE A 350 4.98 -10.81 1.97
CA ILE A 350 5.24 -11.60 3.16
C ILE A 350 6.46 -11.00 3.85
N ASN A 351 6.34 -10.78 5.15
CA ASN A 351 7.40 -10.27 5.99
C ASN A 351 8.01 -11.43 6.76
N VAL A 352 9.27 -11.72 6.44
CA VAL A 352 10.12 -12.65 7.17
C VAL A 352 11.23 -11.89 7.91
N PRO A 353 11.70 -12.38 9.06
CA PRO A 353 12.87 -11.81 9.71
C PRO A 353 14.09 -11.84 8.79
N ASN A 354 14.77 -10.71 8.65
CA ASN A 354 16.01 -10.59 7.89
C ASN A 354 17.08 -9.95 8.78
N ASP A 355 17.81 -10.81 9.51
CA ASP A 355 18.84 -10.39 10.46
C ASP A 355 20.22 -10.73 9.91
N MET A 356 21.15 -9.78 10.04
CA MET A 356 22.53 -9.91 9.58
C MET A 356 23.50 -9.55 10.70
N CYS A 357 24.43 -10.45 11.01
CA CYS A 357 25.53 -10.15 11.91
C CYS A 357 26.47 -9.12 11.29
N THR A 358 26.73 -8.00 11.98
CA THR A 358 27.60 -6.93 11.46
C THR A 358 29.09 -7.30 11.46
N ASN A 359 29.48 -8.30 12.26
CA ASN A 359 30.87 -8.76 12.36
C ASN A 359 31.24 -9.78 11.28
N CYS A 360 30.48 -10.88 11.16
CA CYS A 360 30.83 -11.99 10.26
C CYS A 360 29.94 -12.11 9.01
N GLY A 361 28.87 -11.31 8.89
CA GLY A 361 27.97 -11.34 7.74
C GLY A 361 26.99 -12.52 7.70
N TYR A 362 26.90 -13.34 8.76
CA TYR A 362 25.90 -14.40 8.86
C TYR A 362 24.48 -13.83 8.78
N CYS A 363 23.63 -14.40 7.91
CA CYS A 363 22.25 -13.97 7.68
C CYS A 363 21.26 -15.10 7.96
N ASP A 364 20.41 -14.93 8.97
CA ASP A 364 19.35 -15.86 9.33
C ASP A 364 18.36 -15.20 10.29
N ASP A 365 17.43 -15.95 10.89
CA ASP A 365 16.70 -15.49 12.07
C ASP A 365 17.61 -15.54 13.31
N ILE A 366 18.22 -14.40 13.64
CA ILE A 366 19.21 -14.29 14.73
C ILE A 366 18.51 -13.75 15.98
N ASN A 367 18.56 -14.53 17.07
CA ASN A 367 18.01 -14.13 18.36
C ASN A 367 18.81 -12.98 19.00
N MET A 368 19.69 -13.26 19.96
CA MET A 368 20.45 -12.22 20.69
C MET A 368 21.91 -12.17 20.24
N GLU A 369 22.51 -13.32 19.95
CA GLU A 369 23.92 -13.44 19.61
C GLU A 369 24.06 -14.22 18.30
N CYS A 370 25.02 -13.83 17.47
CA CYS A 370 25.30 -14.52 16.22
C CYS A 370 25.82 -15.94 16.50
N PRO A 371 25.20 -17.00 15.93
CA PRO A 371 25.61 -18.38 16.20
C PRO A 371 27.00 -18.71 15.64
N MET A 372 27.52 -17.90 14.70
CA MET A 372 28.82 -18.12 14.06
C MET A 372 29.98 -17.46 14.78
N CYS A 373 29.76 -16.31 15.45
CA CYS A 373 30.86 -15.54 16.04
C CYS A 373 30.57 -14.95 17.43
N GLY A 374 29.38 -15.20 18.01
CA GLY A 374 28.98 -14.67 19.32
C GLY A 374 28.80 -13.14 19.37
N CYS A 375 28.75 -12.47 18.22
CA CYS A 375 28.54 -11.03 18.15
C CYS A 375 27.08 -10.66 18.46
N ASN A 376 26.87 -9.61 19.26
CA ASN A 376 25.54 -9.14 19.67
C ASN A 376 25.06 -7.94 18.83
N GLU A 377 25.92 -7.43 17.95
CA GLU A 377 25.55 -6.39 16.99
C GLU A 377 24.90 -7.04 15.76
N ILE A 378 23.57 -7.12 15.81
CA ILE A 378 22.75 -7.71 14.76
C ILE A 378 21.96 -6.61 14.08
N ARG A 379 22.21 -6.40 12.78
CA ARG A 379 21.41 -5.50 11.96
C ARG A 379 20.12 -6.20 11.58
N ARG A 380 18.99 -5.63 11.98
CA ARG A 380 17.65 -6.22 11.75
C ARG A 380 16.88 -5.42 10.71
N LEU A 381 16.81 -5.92 9.48
CA LEU A 381 16.00 -5.32 8.43
C LEU A 381 14.55 -5.74 8.62
N ARG A 382 13.63 -4.76 8.64
CA ARG A 382 12.19 -5.03 8.79
C ARG A 382 11.42 -4.19 7.79
N ARG A 383 10.38 -4.79 7.20
CA ARG A 383 9.48 -4.10 6.27
C ARG A 383 8.27 -3.59 7.02
N VAL A 384 8.13 -2.25 7.11
CA VAL A 384 7.03 -1.67 7.90
C VAL A 384 5.93 -1.08 7.03
N THR A 385 6.27 -0.26 6.05
CA THR A 385 5.33 0.53 5.24
C THR A 385 5.35 0.25 3.74
N GLY A 386 6.33 -0.53 3.26
CA GLY A 386 6.53 -0.87 1.85
C GLY A 386 7.92 -1.42 1.60
N TYR A 387 8.94 -0.71 2.07
CA TYR A 387 10.33 -1.03 1.81
C TYR A 387 10.99 -1.79 2.97
N LEU A 388 12.00 -2.58 2.64
CA LEU A 388 13.03 -2.98 3.58
C LEU A 388 13.99 -1.80 3.74
N THR A 389 13.96 -1.20 4.92
CA THR A 389 14.89 -0.13 5.30
C THR A 389 15.96 -0.74 6.21
N GLY A 390 17.04 0.01 6.49
CA GLY A 390 18.16 -0.41 7.36
C GLY A 390 17.75 -0.91 8.76
N ASP A 391 18.66 -0.91 9.73
CA ASP A 391 18.30 -1.39 11.08
C ASP A 391 17.05 -0.65 11.61
N TYR A 392 15.96 -1.39 11.85
CA TYR A 392 14.67 -0.79 12.15
C TYR A 392 14.69 0.08 13.41
N LYS A 393 15.63 -0.17 14.34
CA LYS A 393 15.83 0.62 15.56
C LYS A 393 16.42 2.00 15.30
N SER A 394 17.10 2.18 14.17
CA SER A 394 17.76 3.45 13.78
C SER A 394 17.07 4.14 12.60
N ALA A 395 16.48 3.36 11.68
CA ALA A 395 15.92 3.88 10.45
C ALA A 395 14.48 4.42 10.61
N PHE A 396 13.72 3.91 11.57
CA PHE A 396 12.31 4.26 11.73
C PHE A 396 12.04 5.16 12.93
N ASN A 397 10.96 5.95 12.85
CA ASN A 397 10.45 6.71 13.99
C ASN A 397 9.93 5.77 15.11
N SER A 398 9.78 6.30 16.32
CA SER A 398 9.40 5.50 17.50
C SER A 398 8.02 4.83 17.39
N GLY A 399 7.10 5.41 16.61
CA GLY A 399 5.82 4.77 16.31
C GLY A 399 5.99 3.51 15.48
N LYS A 400 6.80 3.59 14.42
CA LYS A 400 7.10 2.45 13.54
C LYS A 400 7.96 1.38 14.22
N GLN A 401 8.86 1.77 15.11
CA GLN A 401 9.57 0.81 15.96
C GLN A 401 8.59 0.03 16.84
N GLN A 402 7.65 0.73 17.50
CA GLN A 402 6.62 0.07 18.30
C GLN A 402 5.70 -0.81 17.45
N GLU A 403 5.34 -0.40 16.23
CA GLU A 403 4.57 -1.24 15.31
C GLU A 403 5.28 -2.56 15.03
N VAL A 404 6.57 -2.54 14.71
CA VAL A 404 7.38 -3.75 14.49
C VAL A 404 7.42 -4.65 15.72
N GLU A 405 7.61 -4.07 16.90
CA GLU A 405 7.69 -4.81 18.17
C GLU A 405 6.36 -5.46 18.55
N MET A 406 5.23 -4.91 18.12
CA MET A 406 3.89 -5.40 18.43
C MET A 406 3.33 -6.38 17.40
N ARG A 407 4.00 -6.57 16.26
CA ARG A 407 3.54 -7.48 15.21
C ARG A 407 3.46 -8.89 15.74
N VAL A 408 2.25 -9.44 15.75
CA VAL A 408 2.05 -10.87 15.97
C VAL A 408 2.59 -11.60 14.77
N LYS A 409 3.58 -12.44 15.02
CA LYS A 409 4.08 -13.38 14.05
C LYS A 409 3.11 -14.58 13.99
N HIS A 410 2.65 -14.96 12.80
CA HIS A 410 1.55 -15.93 12.68
C HIS A 410 2.06 -17.39 12.85
N GLN A 411 1.63 -18.07 13.92
CA GLN A 411 2.15 -19.38 14.35
C GLN A 411 1.43 -20.62 13.79
N LYS A 412 0.21 -20.47 13.28
CA LYS A 412 -0.65 -21.59 12.88
C LYS A 412 -1.13 -21.36 11.45
N PHE A 413 -0.92 -22.38 10.62
CA PHE A 413 -1.32 -22.43 9.22
C PHE A 413 -2.67 -23.11 9.07
#